data_AF-A0A1M6L7D4-F1
#
_entry.id   AF-A0A1M6L7D4-F1
#
_cell.length_a   1.000
_cell.length_b   1.000
_cell.length_c   1.000
_cell.angle_alpha   90.00
_cell.angle_beta   90.00
_cell.angle_gamma   90.00
#
_symmetry.space_group_name_H-M   'P 1'
#
loop_
_entity.id
_entity.type
_entity.pdbx_description
1 polymer ?
#
loop_
_entity_poly.entity_id
_entity_poly.type
_entity_poly.pdbx_seq_one_letter_code
_entity_poly.pdbx_strand_id
1 'polypeptide(L)'
;MDKDCEIFKMMNGLLEDKLDLLNQIYDLTILQYEKIEEDSIEKLLSLINSKQIRIEKIKNIDTRYSDILEKNFGKKLCQLNLKDNLILRLKDKEDKTKELAAKIYEIEQNNKHILIKKMDEVKRQLKGCKTGKKVTSGYYKIPTQAGGYFIDKKS
;
A
#
# COMPACT_ATOMS: atom_id res chain seq x y z
N MET A 1 -34.26 28.34 6.60
CA MET A 1 -33.17 27.51 7.13
C MET A 1 -31.87 28.25 6.87
N ASP A 2 -31.00 28.31 7.87
CA ASP A 2 -29.77 29.10 7.82
C ASP A 2 -28.80 28.50 6.80
N LYS A 3 -28.28 29.32 5.88
CA LYS A 3 -27.44 28.87 4.76
C LYS A 3 -26.20 28.11 5.26
N ASP A 4 -25.66 28.55 6.40
CA ASP A 4 -24.49 27.94 7.04
C ASP A 4 -24.79 26.54 7.59
N CYS A 5 -26.01 26.32 8.09
CA CYS A 5 -26.44 25.00 8.59
C CYS A 5 -26.43 23.93 7.49
N GLU A 6 -26.90 24.27 6.28
CA GLU A 6 -26.86 23.35 5.13
C GLU A 6 -25.43 23.09 4.65
N ILE A 7 -24.55 24.09 4.71
CA ILE A 7 -23.13 23.92 4.39
C ILE A 7 -22.46 22.95 5.38
N PHE A 8 -22.70 23.11 6.69
CA PHE A 8 -22.13 22.21 7.69
C PHE A 8 -22.65 20.78 7.57
N LYS A 9 -23.92 20.57 7.21
CA LYS A 9 -24.45 19.24 6.93
C LYS A 9 -23.74 18.60 5.74
N MET A 10 -23.57 19.36 4.65
CA MET A 10 -22.85 18.87 3.46
C MET A 10 -21.40 18.49 3.79
N MET A 11 -20.69 19.34 4.53
CA MET A 11 -19.32 19.06 4.97
C MET A 11 -19.24 17.82 5.90
N ASN A 12 -20.22 17.64 6.79
CA ASN A 12 -20.33 16.44 7.62
C ASN A 12 -20.51 15.18 6.78
N GLY A 13 -21.36 15.23 5.74
CA GLY A 13 -21.56 14.11 4.82
C GLY A 13 -20.28 13.75 4.05
N LEU A 14 -19.52 14.76 3.60
CA LEU A 14 -18.22 14.52 2.96
C LEU A 14 -17.23 13.79 3.89
N LEU A 15 -17.21 14.14 5.18
CA LEU A 15 -16.35 13.46 6.15
C LEU A 15 -16.84 12.05 6.49
N GLU A 16 -18.15 11.80 6.48
CA GLU A 16 -18.72 10.45 6.61
C GLU A 16 -18.28 9.56 5.44
N ASP A 17 -18.44 10.03 4.19
CA ASP A 17 -17.99 9.32 3.00
C ASP A 17 -16.47 9.02 3.05
N LYS A 18 -15.69 9.99 3.54
CA LYS A 18 -14.24 9.83 3.73
C LYS A 18 -13.91 8.76 4.76
N LEU A 19 -14.61 8.74 5.90
CA LEU A 19 -14.43 7.73 6.94
C LEU A 19 -14.73 6.33 6.41
N ASP A 20 -15.81 6.17 5.64
CA ASP A 20 -16.17 4.88 5.04
C ASP A 20 -15.08 4.39 4.06
N LEU A 21 -14.53 5.28 3.24
CA LEU A 21 -13.42 4.94 2.34
C LEU A 21 -12.15 4.58 3.12
N LEU A 22 -11.85 5.29 4.21
CA LEU A 22 -10.71 4.97 5.08
C LEU A 22 -10.88 3.61 5.77
N ASN A 23 -12.09 3.28 6.26
CA ASN A 23 -12.38 1.96 6.83
C ASN A 23 -12.18 0.86 5.79
N GLN A 24 -12.63 1.06 4.55
CA GLN A 24 -12.36 0.09 3.49
C GLN A 24 -10.88 -0.04 3.16
N ILE A 25 -10.10 1.05 3.19
CA ILE A 25 -8.64 0.98 3.03
C ILE A 25 -8.04 0.19 4.20
N TYR A 26 -8.47 0.44 5.42
CA TYR A 26 -8.02 -0.27 6.61
C TYR A 26 -8.24 -1.78 6.48
N ASP A 27 -9.45 -2.20 6.06
CA ASP A 27 -9.76 -3.62 5.85
C ASP A 27 -8.85 -4.24 4.76
N LEU A 28 -8.64 -3.52 3.65
CA LEU A 28 -7.73 -3.96 2.58
C LEU A 28 -6.27 -4.05 3.04
N THR A 29 -5.85 -3.13 3.91
CA THR A 29 -4.50 -3.10 4.51
C THR A 29 -4.31 -4.28 5.46
N ILE A 30 -5.33 -4.70 6.21
CA ILE A 30 -5.30 -5.93 7.00
C ILE A 30 -5.23 -7.15 6.09
N LEU A 31 -6.11 -7.25 5.08
CA LEU A 31 -6.13 -8.38 4.14
C LEU A 31 -4.82 -8.53 3.37
N GLN A 32 -4.13 -7.41 3.09
CA GLN A 32 -2.82 -7.44 2.45
C GLN A 32 -1.80 -8.24 3.26
N TYR A 33 -1.83 -8.16 4.59
CA TYR A 33 -0.94 -8.95 5.45
C TYR A 33 -1.10 -10.45 5.19
N GLU A 34 -2.34 -10.95 5.15
CA GLU A 34 -2.64 -12.36 4.90
C GLU A 34 -2.18 -12.80 3.50
N LYS A 35 -2.33 -11.94 2.50
CA LYS A 35 -1.99 -12.26 1.10
C LYS A 35 -0.49 -12.17 0.78
N ILE A 36 0.29 -11.42 1.57
CA ILE A 36 1.76 -11.49 1.51
C ILE A 36 2.24 -12.89 1.90
N GLU A 37 1.51 -13.59 2.79
CA GLU A 37 1.87 -14.95 3.19
C GLU A 37 1.61 -16.00 2.10
N GLU A 38 0.59 -15.80 1.26
CA GLU A 38 0.18 -16.74 0.20
C GLU A 38 1.03 -16.66 -1.10
N ASP A 39 2.07 -15.83 -1.17
CA ASP A 39 2.93 -15.59 -2.35
C ASP A 39 2.16 -15.25 -3.65
N SER A 40 0.91 -14.79 -3.53
CA SER A 40 0.04 -14.50 -4.67
C SER A 40 0.18 -13.05 -5.13
N ILE A 41 1.15 -12.81 -6.01
CA ILE A 41 1.47 -11.47 -6.56
C ILE A 41 0.24 -10.84 -7.23
N GLU A 42 -0.55 -11.60 -7.98
CA GLU A 42 -1.74 -11.08 -8.67
C GLU A 42 -2.80 -10.54 -7.68
N LYS A 43 -3.04 -11.26 -6.58
CA LYS A 43 -3.94 -10.81 -5.52
C LYS A 43 -3.38 -9.58 -4.80
N LEU A 44 -2.06 -9.51 -4.60
CA LEU A 44 -1.43 -8.34 -4.00
C LEU A 44 -1.61 -7.09 -4.90
N LEU A 45 -1.43 -7.24 -6.21
CA LEU A 45 -1.64 -6.16 -7.17
C LEU A 45 -3.10 -5.69 -7.23
N SER A 46 -4.06 -6.61 -7.16
CA SER A 46 -5.48 -6.25 -7.13
C SER A 46 -5.88 -5.50 -5.86
N LEU A 47 -5.31 -5.87 -4.70
CA LEU A 47 -5.48 -5.14 -3.44
C LEU A 47 -4.90 -3.72 -3.53
N ILE A 48 -3.69 -3.58 -4.10
CA ILE A 48 -3.04 -2.27 -4.30
C ILE A 48 -3.91 -1.37 -5.19
N ASN A 49 -4.38 -1.89 -6.33
CA ASN A 49 -5.26 -1.12 -7.23
C ASN A 49 -6.56 -0.72 -6.52
N SER A 50 -7.15 -1.63 -5.75
CA SER A 50 -8.37 -1.37 -4.97
C SER A 50 -8.19 -0.27 -3.92
N LYS A 51 -7.02 -0.21 -3.26
CA LYS A 51 -6.66 0.89 -2.36
C LYS A 51 -6.47 2.20 -3.12
N GLN A 52 -5.78 2.17 -4.27
CA GLN A 52 -5.54 3.38 -5.07
C GLN A 52 -6.84 4.04 -5.52
N ILE A 53 -7.83 3.25 -5.97
CA ILE A 53 -9.16 3.77 -6.34
C ILE A 53 -9.81 4.53 -5.18
N ARG A 54 -9.70 4.02 -3.96
CA ARG A 54 -10.25 4.66 -2.76
C ARG A 54 -9.48 5.92 -2.38
N ILE A 55 -8.16 5.91 -2.51
CA ILE A 55 -7.30 7.08 -2.29
C ILE A 55 -7.67 8.20 -3.25
N GLU A 56 -7.90 7.92 -4.53
CA GLU A 56 -8.33 8.95 -5.49
C GLU A 56 -9.71 9.52 -5.15
N LYS A 57 -10.65 8.68 -4.67
CA LYS A 57 -11.93 9.17 -4.15
C LYS A 57 -11.76 10.09 -2.93
N ILE A 58 -10.89 9.72 -1.98
CA ILE A 58 -10.57 10.55 -0.81
C ILE A 58 -9.97 11.88 -1.24
N LYS A 59 -9.03 11.90 -2.19
CA LYS A 59 -8.46 13.15 -2.72
C LYS A 59 -9.54 14.08 -3.27
N ASN A 60 -10.47 13.54 -4.04
CA ASN A 60 -11.59 14.32 -4.57
C ASN A 60 -12.48 14.89 -3.43
N ILE A 61 -12.73 14.10 -2.38
CA ILE A 61 -13.45 14.58 -1.19
C ILE A 61 -12.67 15.71 -0.51
N ASP A 62 -11.36 15.55 -0.31
CA ASP A 62 -10.51 16.53 0.35
C ASP A 62 -10.44 17.86 -0.41
N THR A 63 -10.37 17.81 -1.75
CA THR A 63 -10.46 18.99 -2.59
C THR A 63 -11.82 19.68 -2.43
N ARG A 64 -12.93 18.93 -2.52
CA ARG A 64 -14.28 19.50 -2.37
C ARG A 64 -14.50 20.10 -0.98
N TYR A 65 -14.02 19.41 0.06
CA TYR A 65 -14.10 19.88 1.44
C TYR A 65 -13.33 21.20 1.62
N SER A 66 -12.09 21.25 1.12
CA SER A 66 -11.24 22.44 1.17
C SER A 66 -11.87 23.61 0.40
N ASP A 67 -12.43 23.35 -0.78
CA ASP A 67 -13.11 24.36 -1.59
C ASP A 67 -14.32 24.96 -0.86
N ILE A 68 -15.14 24.11 -0.23
CA ILE A 68 -16.31 24.56 0.54
C ILE A 68 -15.85 25.39 1.75
N LEU A 69 -14.83 24.92 2.47
CA LEU A 69 -14.28 25.61 3.64
C LEU A 69 -13.71 26.98 3.26
N GLU A 70 -12.94 27.05 2.17
CA GLU A 70 -12.31 28.29 1.72
C GLU A 70 -13.35 29.30 1.22
N LYS A 71 -14.30 28.87 0.38
CA LYS A 71 -15.32 29.75 -0.21
C LYS A 71 -16.28 30.34 0.81
N ASN A 72 -16.60 29.60 1.87
CA ASN A 72 -17.62 30.02 2.84
C ASN A 72 -17.00 30.57 4.15
N PHE A 73 -15.79 30.16 4.53
CA PHE A 73 -15.23 30.47 5.86
C PHE A 73 -13.75 30.91 5.86
N GLY A 74 -13.11 31.14 4.70
CA GLY A 74 -11.80 31.79 4.65
C GLY A 74 -10.64 30.99 5.27
N LYS A 75 -10.71 29.64 5.25
CA LYS A 75 -9.69 28.66 5.69
C LYS A 75 -9.61 28.33 7.19
N LYS A 76 -10.43 28.90 8.08
CA LYS A 76 -10.33 28.59 9.52
C LYS A 76 -11.66 28.25 10.18
N LEU A 77 -11.94 26.95 10.26
CA LEU A 77 -12.98 26.36 11.10
C LEU A 77 -12.87 26.75 12.59
N CYS A 78 -11.66 27.06 13.06
CA CYS A 78 -11.39 27.40 14.46
C CYS A 78 -12.03 28.70 14.94
N GLN A 79 -12.52 29.55 14.04
CA GLN A 79 -13.17 30.83 14.37
C GLN A 79 -14.69 30.74 14.47
N LEU A 80 -15.27 29.58 14.15
CA LEU A 80 -16.71 29.36 14.18
C LEU A 80 -17.19 29.04 15.60
N ASN A 81 -18.40 29.48 15.93
CA ASN A 81 -18.97 29.37 17.27
C ASN A 81 -19.21 27.91 17.66
N LEU A 82 -18.45 27.41 18.65
CA LEU A 82 -18.40 26.00 19.05
C LEU A 82 -19.67 25.47 19.72
N LYS A 83 -20.71 26.30 19.88
CA LYS A 83 -21.99 25.89 20.48
C LYS A 83 -22.91 25.18 19.50
N ASP A 84 -22.58 25.16 18.21
CA ASP A 84 -23.35 24.40 17.21
C ASP A 84 -22.94 22.92 17.20
N ASN A 85 -23.91 22.04 17.41
CA ASN A 85 -23.75 20.59 17.34
C ASN A 85 -23.18 20.13 15.98
N LEU A 86 -23.46 20.83 14.88
CA LEU A 86 -22.94 20.49 13.56
C LEU A 86 -21.44 20.74 13.44
N ILE A 87 -20.93 21.81 14.06
CA ILE A 87 -19.50 22.13 14.09
C ILE A 87 -18.75 21.13 14.98
N LEU A 88 -19.33 20.77 16.14
CA LEU A 88 -18.76 19.74 17.02
C LEU A 88 -18.64 18.39 16.32
N ARG A 89 -19.70 17.95 15.63
CA ARG A 89 -19.68 16.71 14.82
C ARG A 89 -18.65 16.75 13.70
N LEU A 90 -18.49 17.90 13.06
CA LEU A 90 -17.52 18.07 12.00
C LEU A 90 -16.09 17.87 12.53
N LYS A 91 -15.75 18.52 13.65
CA LYS A 91 -14.44 18.39 14.30
C LYS A 91 -14.17 16.96 14.77
N ASP A 92 -15.14 16.33 15.42
CA ASP A 92 -15.04 14.93 15.84
C ASP A 92 -14.72 14.00 14.65
N LYS A 93 -15.37 14.21 13.50
CA LYS A 93 -15.07 13.44 12.28
C LYS A 93 -13.70 13.76 11.69
N GLU A 94 -13.28 15.03 11.66
CA GLU A 94 -11.93 15.39 11.23
C GLU A 94 -10.88 14.66 12.06
N ASP A 95 -11.04 14.64 13.38
CA ASP A 95 -10.10 13.98 14.27
C ASP A 95 -10.11 12.45 14.09
N LYS A 96 -11.30 11.84 13.96
CA LYS A 96 -11.43 10.42 13.59
C LYS A 96 -10.76 10.08 12.25
N THR A 97 -10.89 10.94 11.24
CA THR A 97 -10.21 10.70 9.94
C THR A 97 -8.69 10.73 10.08
N LYS A 98 -8.15 11.63 10.91
CA LYS A 98 -6.70 11.71 11.17
C LYS A 98 -6.21 10.49 11.93
N GLU A 99 -6.92 10.10 12.97
CA GLU A 99 -6.60 8.92 13.79
C GLU A 99 -6.58 7.65 12.93
N LEU A 100 -7.63 7.43 12.13
CA LEU A 100 -7.72 6.26 11.26
C LEU A 100 -6.64 6.27 10.18
N ALA A 101 -6.35 7.42 9.58
CA ALA A 101 -5.27 7.55 8.59
C ALA A 101 -3.89 7.24 9.21
N ALA A 102 -3.63 7.70 10.43
CA ALA A 102 -2.40 7.38 11.16
C ALA A 102 -2.29 5.86 11.43
N LYS A 103 -3.38 5.23 11.87
CA LYS A 103 -3.44 3.78 12.09
C LYS A 103 -3.19 2.98 10.82
N ILE A 104 -3.80 3.36 9.70
CA ILE A 104 -3.54 2.74 8.39
C ILE A 104 -2.07 2.87 8.02
N TYR A 105 -1.48 4.06 8.20
CA TYR A 105 -0.08 4.30 7.90
C TYR A 105 0.86 3.38 8.71
N GLU A 106 0.63 3.21 10.00
CA GLU A 106 1.42 2.31 10.84
C GLU A 106 1.38 0.86 10.34
N ILE A 107 0.20 0.36 9.98
CA ILE A 107 0.05 -1.02 9.47
C ILE A 107 0.72 -1.15 8.09
N GLU A 108 0.59 -0.16 7.21
CA GLU A 108 1.27 -0.16 5.92
C GLU A 108 2.81 -0.19 6.06
N GLN A 109 3.38 0.49 7.06
CA GLN A 109 4.81 0.38 7.35
C GLN A 109 5.21 -1.05 7.72
N ASN A 110 4.39 -1.73 8.53
CA ASN A 110 4.62 -3.12 8.89
C ASN A 110 4.51 -4.05 7.66
N ASN A 111 3.45 -3.90 6.86
CA ASN A 111 3.26 -4.67 5.63
C ASN A 111 4.45 -4.49 4.66
N LYS A 112 4.94 -3.26 4.51
CA LYS A 112 6.12 -2.95 3.70
C LYS A 112 7.36 -3.68 4.22
N HIS A 113 7.60 -3.66 5.53
CA HIS A 113 8.74 -4.35 6.14
C HIS A 113 8.73 -5.85 5.86
N ILE A 114 7.57 -6.50 6.01
CA ILE A 114 7.40 -7.92 5.75
C ILE A 114 7.64 -8.24 4.27
N LEU A 115 7.07 -7.43 3.37
CA LEU A 115 7.27 -7.59 1.93
C LEU A 115 8.75 -7.52 1.54
N ILE A 116 9.50 -6.58 2.12
CA ILE A 116 10.96 -6.45 1.90
C ILE A 116 11.69 -7.72 2.37
N LYS A 117 11.35 -8.24 3.56
CA LYS A 117 11.96 -9.48 4.07
C LYS A 117 11.72 -10.66 3.15
N LYS A 118 10.48 -10.86 2.69
CA LYS A 118 10.15 -11.93 1.73
C LYS A 118 10.91 -11.78 0.42
N MET A 119 11.02 -10.55 -0.11
CA MET A 119 11.77 -10.30 -1.33
C MET A 119 13.26 -10.67 -1.18
N ASP A 120 13.85 -10.40 -0.01
CA ASP A 120 15.24 -10.74 0.26
C ASP A 120 15.47 -12.25 0.43
N GLU A 121 14.50 -12.97 0.99
CA GLU A 121 14.51 -14.43 1.03
C GLU A 121 14.52 -15.03 -0.38
N VAL A 122 13.60 -14.59 -1.25
CA VAL A 122 13.55 -15.03 -2.66
C VAL A 122 14.88 -14.75 -3.37
N LYS A 123 15.49 -13.57 -3.16
CA LYS A 123 16.82 -13.26 -3.73
C LYS A 123 17.90 -14.21 -3.23
N ARG A 124 17.89 -14.59 -1.94
CA ARG A 124 18.86 -15.56 -1.37
C ARG A 124 18.67 -16.94 -1.98
N GLN A 125 17.44 -17.42 -2.10
CA GLN A 125 17.13 -18.70 -2.74
C GLN A 125 17.58 -18.72 -4.22
N LEU A 126 17.34 -17.64 -4.96
CA LEU A 126 17.83 -17.50 -6.35
C LEU A 126 19.36 -17.54 -6.45
N LYS A 127 20.06 -16.87 -5.53
CA LYS A 127 21.53 -16.94 -5.47
C LYS A 127 22.01 -18.36 -5.15
N GLY A 128 21.38 -19.04 -4.19
CA GLY A 128 21.68 -20.43 -3.84
C GLY A 128 21.49 -21.39 -5.02
N CYS A 129 20.40 -21.24 -5.78
CA CYS A 129 20.13 -22.05 -6.97
C CYS A 129 21.16 -21.81 -8.10
N LYS A 130 21.59 -20.56 -8.32
CA LYS A 130 22.66 -20.24 -9.26
C LYS A 130 24.02 -20.84 -8.86
N THR A 131 24.34 -20.84 -7.57
CA THR A 131 25.57 -21.46 -7.06
C THR A 131 25.51 -22.98 -7.16
N GLY A 132 24.37 -23.59 -6.82
CA GLY A 132 24.14 -25.03 -6.97
C GLY A 132 24.31 -25.51 -8.42
N LYS A 133 23.77 -24.78 -9.40
CA LYS A 133 23.97 -25.07 -10.83
C LYS A 133 25.43 -24.99 -11.27
N LYS A 134 26.22 -24.06 -10.72
CA LYS A 134 27.66 -23.96 -11.01
C LYS A 134 28.45 -25.12 -10.40
N VAL A 135 28.10 -25.54 -9.19
CA VAL A 135 28.76 -26.67 -8.50
C VAL A 135 28.45 -27.99 -9.22
N THR A 136 27.20 -28.26 -9.59
CA THR A 136 26.84 -29.48 -10.33
C THR A 136 27.45 -29.49 -11.74
N SER A 137 27.49 -28.35 -12.44
CA SER A 137 28.19 -28.21 -13.72
C SER A 137 29.70 -28.51 -13.65
N GLY A 138 30.34 -28.32 -12.51
CA GLY A 138 31.78 -28.60 -12.32
C GLY A 138 32.11 -30.08 -12.18
N TYR A 139 31.17 -30.89 -11.67
CA TYR A 139 31.34 -32.33 -11.50
C TYR A 139 30.96 -33.15 -12.74
N TYR A 140 30.09 -32.63 -13.61
CA TYR A 140 29.64 -33.30 -14.84
C TYR A 140 30.39 -32.88 -16.12
N LYS A 141 31.69 -32.56 -16.03
CA LYS A 141 32.51 -32.48 -17.26
C LYS A 141 32.78 -33.89 -17.77
N ILE A 142 31.93 -34.37 -18.67
CA ILE A 142 32.23 -35.51 -19.54
C ILE A 142 33.51 -35.13 -20.32
N PRO A 143 34.62 -35.90 -20.22
CA PRO A 143 35.80 -35.60 -21.00
C PRO A 143 35.48 -35.87 -22.47
N THR A 144 35.45 -34.81 -23.28
CA THR A 144 35.54 -34.92 -24.74
C THR A 144 36.91 -35.52 -25.08
N GLN A 145 36.95 -36.82 -25.35
CA GLN A 145 38.10 -37.46 -26.00
C GLN A 145 38.21 -36.90 -27.42
N ALA A 146 39.07 -35.89 -27.59
CA ALA A 146 39.55 -35.44 -28.89
C ALA A 146 41.08 -35.46 -28.85
N GLY A 147 41.68 -36.37 -29.62
CA GLY A 147 43.13 -36.42 -29.82
C GLY A 147 43.68 -37.84 -29.91
N GLY A 148 43.60 -38.45 -31.09
CA GLY A 148 44.37 -39.66 -31.40
C GLY A 148 45.86 -39.33 -31.42
N TYR A 149 46.64 -40.04 -30.61
CA TYR A 149 48.10 -40.06 -30.69
C TYR A 149 48.53 -41.39 -31.29
N PHE A 150 49.04 -41.35 -32.52
CA PHE A 150 49.84 -42.43 -33.10
C PHE A 150 51.20 -42.43 -32.41
N ILE A 151 51.57 -43.55 -31.79
CA ILE A 151 52.97 -43.83 -31.42
C ILE A 151 53.46 -44.93 -32.36
N ASP A 152 54.26 -44.51 -33.34
CA ASP A 152 55.12 -45.37 -34.16
C ASP A 152 56.22 -45.94 -33.27
N LYS A 153 56.33 -47.27 -33.22
CA LYS A 153 57.48 -47.96 -32.61
C LYS A 153 58.37 -48.48 -33.73
N LYS A 154 59.47 -47.77 -33.98
CA LYS A 154 60.67 -48.33 -34.62
C LYS A 154 61.67 -48.81 -33.58
N SER A 155 62.27 -49.96 -33.90
CA SER A 155 63.39 -50.68 -33.25
C SER A 155 62.97 -51.66 -32.17
#